data_AF-A0A9D5V039-F1
#
_entry.id   AF-A0A9D5V039-F1
#
_cell.length_a   1.000
_cell.length_b   1.000
_cell.length_c   1.000
_cell.angle_alpha   90.00
_cell.angle_beta   90.00
_cell.angle_gamma   90.00
#
_symmetry.space_group_name_H-M   'P 1'
#
loop_
_entity.id
_entity.type
_entity.pdbx_description
1 polymer ?
#
loop_
_entity_poly.entity_id
_entity_poly.type
_entity_poly.pdbx_seq_one_letter_code
_entity_poly.pdbx_strand_id
1 'polypeptide(L)'
;MNLLITTPVLAGAPGALRGDRSIEQTAREWIDWVREHLPPLRHPRGNRWPLVTWLGPEHRPLSRAQIDSLLARGLTQHLEVDVTMIRAAQRLQAAGAPVILMEGRRGNWPYDLAGDPAVWSHDHPQSLRVPEAWRREPSPGIFLGWAKEGQHLRHTLETFKRAGVTVDGMWLDYEGQPSHAAYYPALLAPKTRSILPKGALKDEPAFAIFRRQLWMQLLSTYVAAPAREVFPAVTVTNWVATLSTPEHAPKGWDDTPHPLAGPTLMTHSAPLAYGVDSYFLTVWDKKQPWDARRVDRLFTHLLLRQVSEDTFNRTRDAPYLGSLPWVARRVVDHPQTPTPAMSRSTYREVLRHLWLRGIDGMQIFNAAPQGANDPLAREELQDTQAIYDEMLAYRSFLDQGTVMNVGYPGPRDETIVWSGLLTPGQALIRLFFQGEGERPLPLEPWPGHTVTLTATPTGSTCLLHKTKNQTVKVECQK
;
A
#
# COMPACT_ATOMS: atom_id res chain seq x y z
N MET A 1 -17.30 -30.86 -8.14
CA MET A 1 -17.60 -30.03 -6.96
C MET A 1 -17.43 -28.59 -7.42
N ASN A 2 -18.53 -27.99 -7.92
CA ASN A 2 -18.52 -26.69 -8.60
C ASN A 2 -18.47 -25.57 -7.57
N LEU A 3 -17.26 -25.12 -7.23
CA LEU A 3 -17.08 -23.80 -6.63
C LEU A 3 -17.23 -22.77 -7.76
N LEU A 4 -18.44 -22.23 -7.90
CA LEU A 4 -18.65 -20.92 -8.49
C LEU A 4 -17.76 -19.96 -7.70
N ILE A 5 -16.57 -19.66 -8.24
CA ILE A 5 -15.80 -18.48 -7.87
C ILE A 5 -16.61 -17.30 -8.39
N THR A 6 -17.65 -16.92 -7.66
CA THR A 6 -18.14 -15.55 -7.73
C THR A 6 -16.96 -14.70 -7.29
N THR A 7 -16.28 -14.06 -8.24
CA THR A 7 -15.42 -12.93 -7.95
C THR A 7 -16.25 -12.03 -7.04
N PRO A 8 -15.89 -11.86 -5.75
CA PRO A 8 -16.61 -10.91 -4.94
C PRO A 8 -16.47 -9.57 -5.65
N VAL A 9 -17.61 -8.97 -5.96
CA VAL A 9 -17.67 -7.54 -6.21
C VAL A 9 -17.06 -6.91 -4.96
N LEU A 10 -15.81 -6.46 -5.05
CA LEU A 10 -15.15 -5.69 -4.02
C LEU A 10 -16.07 -4.52 -3.69
N ALA A 11 -16.78 -4.62 -2.58
CA ALA A 11 -17.67 -3.59 -2.08
C ALA A 11 -16.84 -2.52 -1.34
N GLY A 12 -15.80 -2.00 -1.98
CA GLY A 12 -15.11 -0.79 -1.56
C GLY A 12 -15.92 0.43 -1.99
N ALA A 13 -16.98 0.75 -1.25
CA ALA A 13 -17.83 1.95 -1.33
C ALA A 13 -17.70 2.85 -2.59
N PRO A 14 -18.52 2.69 -3.65
CA PRO A 14 -19.05 3.85 -4.36
C PRO A 14 -20.04 4.55 -3.44
N GLY A 15 -19.67 5.69 -2.87
CA GLY A 15 -20.61 6.63 -2.27
C GLY A 15 -21.40 6.09 -1.07
N ALA A 16 -20.77 6.03 0.10
CA ALA A 16 -21.50 5.93 1.36
C ALA A 16 -21.81 7.34 1.90
N LEU A 17 -23.09 7.73 1.78
CA LEU A 17 -23.81 8.59 2.73
C LEU A 17 -23.27 10.01 2.98
N ARG A 18 -23.51 10.92 2.03
CA ARG A 18 -23.59 12.36 2.34
C ARG A 18 -24.91 12.63 3.07
N GLY A 19 -24.89 12.57 4.40
CA GLY A 19 -25.86 13.32 5.21
C GLY A 19 -25.63 14.83 5.01
N ASP A 20 -26.67 15.63 5.24
CA ASP A 20 -26.81 17.09 4.99
C ASP A 20 -25.76 18.04 5.61
N ARG A 21 -24.58 17.58 6.01
CA ARG A 21 -23.50 18.47 6.45
C ARG A 21 -22.75 19.02 5.25
N SER A 22 -22.45 20.32 5.29
CA SER A 22 -21.58 20.89 4.28
C SER A 22 -20.18 20.28 4.39
N ILE A 23 -19.64 19.90 3.24
CA ILE A 23 -18.25 19.47 2.99
C ILE A 23 -17.24 20.29 3.82
N GLU A 24 -17.40 21.63 3.86
CA GLU A 24 -16.52 22.51 4.63
C GLU A 24 -16.51 22.31 6.16
N GLN A 25 -17.62 21.83 6.71
CA GLN A 25 -17.74 21.55 8.14
C GLN A 25 -16.95 20.27 8.47
N THR A 26 -17.07 19.23 7.65
CA THR A 26 -16.38 17.94 7.84
C THR A 26 -14.85 18.08 7.79
N ALA A 27 -14.30 18.85 6.85
CA ALA A 27 -12.85 19.06 6.78
C ALA A 27 -12.30 19.90 7.94
N ARG A 28 -13.05 20.88 8.46
CA ARG A 28 -12.66 21.65 9.66
C ARG A 28 -12.66 20.75 10.89
N GLU A 29 -13.75 20.01 11.10
CA GLU A 29 -13.90 19.04 12.18
C GLU A 29 -12.75 18.03 12.19
N TRP A 30 -12.31 17.54 11.03
CA TRP A 30 -11.18 16.60 10.95
C TRP A 30 -9.84 17.22 11.37
N ILE A 31 -9.52 18.43 10.89
CA ILE A 31 -8.25 19.09 11.24
C ILE A 31 -8.23 19.49 12.72
N ASP A 32 -9.35 19.99 13.23
CA ASP A 32 -9.48 20.33 14.65
C ASP A 32 -9.32 19.08 15.52
N TRP A 33 -9.94 17.96 15.12
CA TRP A 33 -9.73 16.67 15.78
C TRP A 33 -8.27 16.23 15.77
N VAL A 34 -7.58 16.33 14.62
CA VAL A 34 -6.14 16.01 14.51
C VAL A 34 -5.31 16.88 15.44
N ARG A 35 -5.61 18.18 15.55
CA ARG A 35 -4.90 19.09 16.45
C ARG A 35 -5.07 18.69 17.91
N GLU A 36 -6.27 18.31 18.30
CA GLU A 36 -6.63 17.94 19.66
C GLU A 36 -6.10 16.56 20.09
N HIS A 37 -6.04 15.60 19.16
CA HIS A 37 -5.83 14.18 19.49
C HIS A 37 -4.48 13.63 19.04
N LEU A 38 -3.78 14.30 18.12
CA LEU A 38 -2.43 13.92 17.71
C LEU A 38 -1.44 14.97 18.23
N PRO A 39 -0.41 14.57 19.01
CA PRO A 39 0.64 15.48 19.40
C PRO A 39 1.54 15.81 18.19
N PRO A 40 2.16 16.99 18.15
CA PRO A 40 3.27 17.23 17.24
C PRO A 40 4.37 16.16 17.39
N LEU A 41 5.09 15.90 16.30
CA LEU A 41 6.27 15.03 16.32
C LEU A 41 7.28 15.56 17.33
N ARG A 42 7.79 14.65 18.16
CA ARG A 42 8.91 14.92 19.07
C ARG A 42 10.23 14.84 18.32
N HIS A 43 10.30 14.02 17.26
CA HIS A 43 11.48 13.84 16.46
C HIS A 43 11.30 14.49 15.07
N PRO A 44 12.29 15.24 14.55
CA PRO A 44 12.15 15.92 13.28
C PRO A 44 12.08 14.93 12.11
N ARG A 45 11.03 15.05 11.30
CA ARG A 45 10.82 14.27 10.07
C ARG A 45 12.02 14.30 9.12
N GLY A 46 12.67 15.46 8.97
CA GLY A 46 13.70 15.67 7.96
C GLY A 46 13.12 15.49 6.55
N ASN A 47 13.79 14.68 5.73
CA ASN A 47 13.42 14.44 4.34
C ASN A 47 12.47 13.24 4.13
N ARG A 48 12.10 12.52 5.21
CA ARG A 48 11.20 11.36 5.13
C ARG A 48 9.80 11.78 4.70
N TRP A 49 9.07 10.95 3.96
CA TRP A 49 7.73 11.29 3.49
C TRP A 49 6.75 11.56 4.64
N PRO A 50 5.89 12.60 4.58
CA PRO A 50 4.75 12.67 5.49
C PRO A 50 3.79 11.51 5.23
N LEU A 51 3.02 11.16 6.25
CA LEU A 51 1.91 10.23 6.13
C LEU A 51 0.76 10.90 5.37
N VAL A 52 0.08 10.12 4.52
CA VAL A 52 -1.20 10.49 3.90
C VAL A 52 -2.27 9.50 4.33
N THR A 53 -3.51 9.96 4.41
CA THR A 53 -4.66 9.12 4.75
C THR A 53 -5.59 9.00 3.55
N TRP A 54 -6.27 7.85 3.40
CA TRP A 54 -7.33 7.67 2.41
C TRP A 54 -8.49 8.64 2.65
N LEU A 55 -8.97 8.68 3.90
CA LEU A 55 -9.91 9.66 4.40
C LEU A 55 -9.16 10.72 5.20
N GLY A 56 -9.09 11.93 4.68
CA GLY A 56 -8.32 13.03 5.27
C GLY A 56 -9.04 14.37 5.17
N PRO A 57 -8.28 15.49 5.21
CA PRO A 57 -8.84 16.77 4.86
C PRO A 57 -9.17 16.73 3.37
N GLU A 58 -10.43 16.99 3.01
CA GLU A 58 -10.88 17.08 1.61
C GLU A 58 -9.92 17.91 0.75
N HIS A 59 -9.93 17.75 -0.57
CA HIS A 59 -8.92 18.32 -1.49
C HIS A 59 -8.93 19.85 -1.66
N ARG A 60 -9.71 20.59 -0.86
CA ARG A 60 -9.77 22.05 -0.92
C ARG A 60 -8.48 22.71 -0.39
N PRO A 61 -8.13 23.92 -0.86
CA PRO A 61 -6.96 24.63 -0.38
C PRO A 61 -7.02 24.95 1.11
N LEU A 62 -6.13 24.33 1.89
CA LEU A 62 -5.98 24.63 3.32
C LEU A 62 -5.33 26.00 3.55
N SER A 63 -5.55 26.58 4.72
CA SER A 63 -4.79 27.76 5.19
C SER A 63 -3.37 27.35 5.60
N ARG A 64 -2.43 28.31 5.62
CA ARG A 64 -1.05 28.06 6.06
C ARG A 64 -0.99 27.43 7.46
N ALA A 65 -1.74 27.97 8.42
CA ALA A 65 -1.77 27.45 9.80
C ALA A 65 -2.28 25.99 9.87
N GLN A 66 -3.24 25.62 9.03
CA GLN A 66 -3.71 24.23 8.95
C GLN A 66 -2.63 23.32 8.35
N ILE A 67 -1.93 23.75 7.30
CA ILE A 67 -0.85 22.97 6.69
C ILE A 67 0.30 22.78 7.69
N ASP A 68 0.74 23.86 8.34
CA ASP A 68 1.79 23.80 9.37
C ASP A 68 1.38 22.87 10.53
N SER A 69 0.09 22.87 10.92
CA SER A 69 -0.43 21.99 11.96
C SER A 69 -0.34 20.50 11.59
N LEU A 70 -0.63 20.15 10.33
CA LEU A 70 -0.49 18.79 9.81
C LEU A 70 0.98 18.38 9.68
N LEU A 71 1.82 19.25 9.11
CA LEU A 71 3.25 18.99 8.97
C LEU A 71 3.95 18.78 10.32
N ALA A 72 3.58 19.56 11.33
CA ALA A 72 4.07 19.40 12.69
C ALA A 72 3.75 18.02 13.28
N ARG A 73 2.75 17.30 12.74
CA ARG A 73 2.33 15.95 13.14
C ARG A 73 2.81 14.86 12.17
N GLY A 74 3.62 15.21 11.19
CA GLY A 74 4.11 14.28 10.17
C GLY A 74 3.06 13.91 9.11
N LEU A 75 2.01 14.71 8.96
CA LEU A 75 0.91 14.49 8.03
C LEU A 75 0.95 15.54 6.92
N THR A 76 0.35 15.21 5.77
CA THR A 76 0.01 16.20 4.74
C THR A 76 -1.33 15.88 4.10
N GLN A 77 -1.89 16.87 3.40
CA GLN A 77 -3.03 16.67 2.51
C GLN A 77 -2.53 16.07 1.18
N HIS A 78 -3.21 15.04 0.70
CA HIS A 78 -3.08 14.59 -0.69
C HIS A 78 -4.15 15.28 -1.56
N LEU A 79 -3.88 15.40 -2.86
CA LEU A 79 -4.77 16.05 -3.83
C LEU A 79 -5.16 15.08 -4.94
N GLU A 80 -6.29 15.30 -5.60
CA GLU A 80 -6.67 14.54 -6.79
C GLU A 80 -5.78 14.90 -7.99
N VAL A 81 -5.74 14.02 -8.99
CA VAL A 81 -5.02 14.26 -10.25
C VAL A 81 -5.84 15.15 -11.18
N ASP A 82 -6.07 16.39 -10.78
CA ASP A 82 -6.93 17.34 -11.49
C ASP A 82 -6.39 18.78 -11.45
N VAL A 83 -6.53 19.52 -12.55
CA VAL A 83 -6.01 20.89 -12.69
C VAL A 83 -6.67 21.89 -11.72
N THR A 84 -7.86 21.60 -11.22
CA THR A 84 -8.54 22.42 -10.19
C THR A 84 -7.80 22.39 -8.84
N MET A 85 -6.93 21.40 -8.62
CA MET A 85 -6.14 21.24 -7.40
C MET A 85 -4.91 22.16 -7.34
N ILE A 86 -4.55 22.85 -8.43
CA ILE A 86 -3.33 23.69 -8.52
C ILE A 86 -3.26 24.72 -7.39
N ARG A 87 -4.39 25.36 -7.04
CA ARG A 87 -4.41 26.36 -5.94
C ARG A 87 -4.09 25.73 -4.59
N ALA A 88 -4.56 24.52 -4.32
CA ALA A 88 -4.24 23.80 -3.09
C ALA A 88 -2.76 23.39 -3.09
N ALA A 89 -2.26 22.88 -4.22
CA ALA A 89 -0.87 22.48 -4.39
C ALA A 89 0.12 23.64 -4.20
N GLN A 90 -0.17 24.82 -4.74
CA GLN A 90 0.63 26.04 -4.51
C GLN A 90 0.72 26.39 -3.03
N ARG A 91 -0.36 26.21 -2.25
CA ARG A 91 -0.36 26.48 -0.81
C ARG A 91 0.45 25.45 -0.03
N LEU A 92 0.37 24.17 -0.39
CA LEU A 92 1.21 23.11 0.18
C LEU A 92 2.70 23.41 -0.07
N GLN A 93 3.07 23.67 -1.32
CA GLN A 93 4.44 24.00 -1.70
C GLN A 93 4.95 25.25 -0.99
N ALA A 94 4.16 26.33 -0.92
CA ALA A 94 4.53 27.55 -0.21
C ALA A 94 4.72 27.35 1.31
N ALA A 95 4.10 26.31 1.87
CA ALA A 95 4.28 25.89 3.25
C ALA A 95 5.44 24.91 3.46
N GLY A 96 6.10 24.45 2.39
CA GLY A 96 7.13 23.42 2.44
C GLY A 96 6.57 22.00 2.62
N ALA A 97 5.26 21.80 2.42
CA ALA A 97 4.67 20.48 2.31
C ALA A 97 4.91 19.92 0.90
N PRO A 98 5.18 18.61 0.76
CA PRO A 98 5.23 17.99 -0.55
C PRO A 98 3.83 17.96 -1.18
N VAL A 99 3.78 18.13 -2.50
CA VAL A 99 2.57 17.98 -3.30
C VAL A 99 2.46 16.52 -3.73
N ILE A 100 1.56 15.79 -3.06
CA ILE A 100 1.27 14.39 -3.36
C ILE A 100 -0.11 14.30 -3.99
N LEU A 101 -0.16 13.75 -5.20
CA LEU A 101 -1.41 13.40 -5.88
C LEU A 101 -1.77 11.95 -5.55
N MET A 102 -3.01 11.72 -5.19
CA MET A 102 -3.57 10.40 -4.86
C MET A 102 -5.01 10.36 -5.36
N GLU A 103 -5.35 9.31 -6.11
CA GLU A 103 -6.68 9.10 -6.65
C GLU A 103 -6.97 7.60 -6.76
N GLY A 104 -8.22 7.23 -6.46
CA GLY A 104 -8.74 5.88 -6.66
C GLY A 104 -9.52 5.75 -7.96
N ARG A 105 -9.26 4.69 -8.73
CA ARG A 105 -10.00 4.35 -9.97
C ARG A 105 -10.27 2.86 -10.01
N ARG A 106 -11.39 2.45 -10.62
CA ARG A 106 -11.78 1.03 -10.67
C ARG A 106 -12.73 0.73 -11.82
N GLY A 107 -13.16 -0.54 -11.90
CA GLY A 107 -14.13 -0.98 -12.90
C GLY A 107 -13.50 -0.92 -14.28
N ASN A 108 -14.28 -0.54 -15.30
CA ASN A 108 -13.80 -0.52 -16.68
C ASN A 108 -12.79 0.58 -16.99
N TRP A 109 -12.53 1.49 -16.05
CA TRP A 109 -11.49 2.50 -16.21
C TRP A 109 -10.12 1.84 -16.44
N PRO A 110 -9.26 2.40 -17.32
CA PRO A 110 -9.48 3.57 -18.18
C PRO A 110 -10.06 3.23 -19.56
N TYR A 111 -10.47 1.99 -19.83
CA TYR A 111 -10.95 1.59 -21.17
C TYR A 111 -12.19 2.37 -21.61
N ASP A 112 -13.08 2.68 -20.66
CA ASP A 112 -14.28 3.48 -20.89
C ASP A 112 -14.00 4.91 -21.39
N LEU A 113 -12.82 5.46 -21.13
CA LEU A 113 -12.37 6.74 -21.70
C LEU A 113 -12.31 6.69 -23.25
N ALA A 114 -12.19 5.51 -23.85
CA ALA A 114 -12.21 5.36 -25.31
C ALA A 114 -13.57 5.73 -25.93
N GLY A 115 -14.64 5.80 -25.14
CA GLY A 115 -15.99 6.15 -25.58
C GLY A 115 -16.82 4.90 -25.88
N ASP A 116 -17.29 4.76 -27.12
CA ASP A 116 -18.17 3.67 -27.54
C ASP A 116 -17.61 2.29 -27.14
N PRO A 117 -18.32 1.49 -26.32
CA PRO A 117 -17.92 0.12 -25.97
C PRO A 117 -17.51 -0.74 -27.16
N ALA A 118 -18.12 -0.57 -28.34
CA ALA A 118 -17.79 -1.36 -29.53
C ALA A 118 -16.29 -1.26 -29.92
N VAL A 119 -15.61 -0.17 -29.58
CA VAL A 119 -14.19 0.00 -29.92
C VAL A 119 -13.25 -0.70 -28.94
N TRP A 120 -13.63 -0.87 -27.67
CA TRP A 120 -12.74 -1.32 -26.60
C TRP A 120 -13.18 -2.59 -25.84
N SER A 121 -14.47 -2.95 -25.89
CA SER A 121 -14.99 -4.16 -25.22
C SER A 121 -14.85 -5.41 -26.08
N HIS A 122 -15.20 -6.55 -25.48
CA HIS A 122 -15.30 -7.83 -26.18
C HIS A 122 -16.38 -7.83 -27.28
N ASP A 123 -16.08 -8.46 -28.41
CA ASP A 123 -16.95 -8.58 -29.59
C ASP A 123 -17.72 -9.91 -29.62
N HIS A 124 -18.48 -10.22 -28.57
CA HIS A 124 -19.25 -11.47 -28.55
C HIS A 124 -20.24 -11.54 -29.73
N PRO A 125 -20.27 -12.64 -30.50
CA PRO A 125 -21.27 -12.81 -31.56
C PRO A 125 -22.69 -12.62 -31.02
N GLN A 126 -23.56 -11.95 -31.77
CA GLN A 126 -24.95 -11.70 -31.33
C GLN A 126 -25.72 -13.01 -31.04
N SER A 127 -25.37 -14.09 -31.73
CA SER A 127 -25.92 -15.43 -31.52
C SER A 127 -25.48 -16.07 -30.19
N LEU A 128 -24.39 -15.60 -29.59
CA LEU A 128 -23.88 -16.11 -28.33
C LEU A 128 -24.61 -15.44 -27.15
N ARG A 129 -25.29 -16.26 -26.34
CA ARG A 129 -25.88 -15.81 -25.08
C ARG A 129 -24.80 -15.69 -24.02
N VAL A 130 -24.41 -14.47 -23.70
CA VAL A 130 -23.48 -14.13 -22.60
C VAL A 130 -24.17 -13.24 -21.58
N PRO A 131 -23.72 -13.25 -20.31
CA PRO A 131 -24.13 -12.26 -19.31
C PRO A 131 -23.93 -10.82 -19.83
N GLU A 132 -24.85 -9.92 -19.49
CA GLU A 132 -24.76 -8.51 -19.93
C GLU A 132 -23.48 -7.83 -19.44
N ALA A 133 -23.02 -8.17 -18.23
CA ALA A 133 -21.76 -7.67 -17.69
C ALA A 133 -20.57 -7.95 -18.63
N TRP A 134 -20.53 -9.12 -19.28
CA TRP A 134 -19.44 -9.51 -20.18
C TRP A 134 -19.39 -8.64 -21.44
N ARG A 135 -20.52 -8.09 -21.90
CA ARG A 135 -20.56 -7.21 -23.09
C ARG A 135 -19.86 -5.88 -22.85
N ARG A 136 -19.75 -5.48 -21.58
CA ARG A 136 -19.08 -4.26 -21.15
C ARG A 136 -17.69 -4.52 -20.56
N GLU A 137 -17.21 -5.76 -20.56
CA GLU A 137 -15.84 -6.05 -20.12
C GLU A 137 -14.84 -5.67 -21.23
N PRO A 138 -13.70 -5.05 -20.87
CA PRO A 138 -12.73 -4.61 -21.85
C PRO A 138 -11.94 -5.77 -22.45
N SER A 139 -11.63 -5.67 -23.74
CA SER A 139 -10.67 -6.55 -24.38
C SER A 139 -9.25 -6.12 -23.96
N PRO A 140 -8.50 -6.93 -23.19
CA PRO A 140 -7.24 -6.48 -22.60
C PRO A 140 -6.18 -6.01 -23.60
N GLY A 141 -6.26 -6.38 -24.88
CA GLY A 141 -5.30 -5.94 -25.90
C GLY A 141 -5.58 -4.57 -26.50
N ILE A 142 -6.62 -3.84 -26.08
CA ILE A 142 -7.06 -2.57 -26.70
C ILE A 142 -6.74 -1.39 -25.78
N PHE A 143 -5.66 -0.67 -26.06
CA PHE A 143 -5.15 0.36 -25.13
C PHE A 143 -5.64 1.79 -25.39
N LEU A 144 -6.71 1.99 -26.17
CA LEU A 144 -7.18 3.33 -26.54
C LEU A 144 -7.52 4.19 -25.31
N GLY A 145 -8.17 3.61 -24.31
CA GLY A 145 -8.50 4.29 -23.06
C GLY A 145 -7.26 4.65 -22.24
N TRP A 146 -6.32 3.70 -22.13
CA TRP A 146 -5.01 3.93 -21.50
C TRP A 146 -4.21 5.04 -22.19
N ALA A 147 -4.24 5.11 -23.52
CA ALA A 147 -3.58 6.17 -24.27
C ALA A 147 -4.18 7.56 -23.99
N LYS A 148 -5.52 7.65 -23.88
CA LYS A 148 -6.20 8.88 -23.47
C LYS A 148 -5.84 9.27 -22.05
N GLU A 149 -5.78 8.32 -21.12
CA GLU A 149 -5.34 8.56 -19.75
C GLU A 149 -3.91 9.10 -19.68
N GLY A 150 -2.96 8.48 -20.39
CA GLY A 150 -1.59 8.96 -20.40
C GLY A 150 -1.43 10.37 -21.00
N GLN A 151 -2.29 10.75 -21.96
CA GLN A 151 -2.36 12.13 -22.46
C GLN A 151 -2.97 13.08 -21.44
N HIS A 152 -4.06 12.67 -20.77
CA HIS A 152 -4.68 13.43 -19.70
C HIS A 152 -3.70 13.72 -18.57
N LEU A 153 -3.01 12.69 -18.06
CA LEU A 153 -2.00 12.83 -17.00
C LEU A 153 -0.88 13.79 -17.41
N ARG A 154 -0.31 13.63 -18.61
CA ARG A 154 0.72 14.54 -19.12
C ARG A 154 0.21 15.99 -19.15
N HIS A 155 -0.97 16.21 -19.70
CA HIS A 155 -1.57 17.54 -19.78
C HIS A 155 -1.81 18.17 -18.41
N THR A 156 -2.38 17.39 -17.47
CA THR A 156 -2.63 17.82 -16.09
C THR A 156 -1.31 18.21 -15.41
N LEU A 157 -0.30 17.34 -15.43
CA LEU A 157 0.98 17.57 -14.79
C LEU A 157 1.77 18.73 -15.41
N GLU A 158 1.75 18.87 -16.74
CA GLU A 158 2.34 20.03 -17.40
C GLU A 158 1.66 21.34 -16.98
N THR A 159 0.35 21.30 -16.72
CA THR A 159 -0.39 22.47 -16.24
C THR A 159 0.00 22.83 -14.81
N PHE A 160 0.21 21.85 -13.93
CA PHE A 160 0.83 22.07 -12.62
C PHE A 160 2.22 22.71 -12.75
N LYS A 161 3.07 22.16 -13.62
CA LYS A 161 4.42 22.67 -13.87
C LYS A 161 4.41 24.11 -14.37
N ARG A 162 3.55 24.44 -15.34
CA ARG A 162 3.35 25.82 -15.85
C ARG A 162 2.85 26.77 -14.76
N ALA A 163 2.08 26.29 -13.80
CA ALA A 163 1.61 27.05 -12.64
C ALA A 163 2.66 27.19 -11.52
N GLY A 164 3.90 26.75 -11.74
CA GLY A 164 4.99 26.84 -10.77
C GLY A 164 4.90 25.81 -9.63
N VAL A 165 4.11 24.74 -9.81
CA VAL A 165 4.00 23.65 -8.85
C VAL A 165 4.90 22.49 -9.26
N THR A 166 5.71 22.02 -8.32
CA THR A 166 6.41 20.74 -8.40
C THR A 166 5.53 19.67 -7.79
N VAL A 167 5.23 18.60 -8.54
CA VAL A 167 4.57 17.41 -8.00
C VAL A 167 5.64 16.48 -7.45
N ASP A 168 5.61 16.21 -6.15
CA ASP A 168 6.60 15.40 -5.45
C ASP A 168 6.20 13.91 -5.41
N GLY A 169 4.90 13.62 -5.44
CA GLY A 169 4.38 12.26 -5.44
C GLY A 169 3.10 12.07 -6.24
N MET A 170 2.95 10.88 -6.80
CA MET A 170 1.75 10.31 -7.41
C MET A 170 1.57 8.90 -6.87
N TRP A 171 0.80 8.79 -5.78
CA TRP A 171 0.60 7.53 -5.05
C TRP A 171 -0.84 7.10 -5.27
N LEU A 172 -1.06 6.16 -6.18
CA LEU A 172 -2.38 5.95 -6.77
C LEU A 172 -3.03 4.66 -6.25
N ASP A 173 -4.36 4.62 -6.34
CA ASP A 173 -5.17 3.44 -6.04
C ASP A 173 -6.01 3.05 -7.26
N TYR A 174 -5.31 2.87 -8.39
CA TYR A 174 -5.96 2.49 -9.64
C TYR A 174 -6.11 0.98 -9.67
N GLU A 175 -7.26 0.47 -9.25
CA GLU A 175 -7.75 -0.92 -9.36
C GLU A 175 -8.44 -1.19 -10.72
N GLY A 176 -8.11 -0.41 -11.75
CA GLY A 176 -8.73 -0.48 -13.07
C GLY A 176 -8.32 -1.70 -13.92
N GLN A 177 -8.98 -1.89 -15.05
CA GLN A 177 -8.73 -2.99 -15.97
C GLN A 177 -7.35 -2.87 -16.65
N PRO A 178 -6.69 -3.98 -17.04
CA PRO A 178 -7.21 -5.34 -17.10
C PRO A 178 -6.94 -6.21 -15.85
N SER A 179 -6.60 -5.63 -14.69
CA SER A 179 -6.27 -6.42 -13.47
C SER A 179 -7.35 -7.45 -13.09
N HIS A 180 -8.62 -7.11 -13.37
CA HIS A 180 -9.79 -7.91 -13.03
C HIS A 180 -10.51 -8.53 -14.26
N ALA A 181 -9.93 -8.45 -15.46
CA ALA A 181 -10.57 -8.96 -16.69
C ALA A 181 -10.83 -10.47 -16.57
N ALA A 182 -12.02 -10.95 -16.94
CA ALA A 182 -12.34 -12.37 -16.80
C ALA A 182 -11.91 -13.19 -18.03
N TYR A 183 -11.55 -14.46 -17.80
CA TYR A 183 -11.02 -15.36 -18.82
C TYR A 183 -12.06 -15.73 -19.89
N TYR A 184 -13.25 -16.18 -19.49
CA TYR A 184 -14.28 -16.65 -20.43
C TYR A 184 -14.79 -15.57 -21.40
N PRO A 185 -15.04 -14.31 -20.97
CA PRO A 185 -15.35 -13.22 -21.90
C PRO A 185 -14.30 -13.04 -22.99
N ALA A 186 -13.02 -13.08 -22.61
CA ALA A 186 -11.90 -12.95 -23.54
C ALA A 186 -11.78 -14.16 -24.48
N LEU A 187 -11.96 -15.38 -23.97
CA LEU A 187 -11.89 -16.62 -24.74
C LEU A 187 -12.99 -16.72 -25.80
N LEU A 188 -14.19 -16.18 -25.52
CA LEU A 188 -15.35 -16.30 -26.40
C LEU A 188 -15.49 -15.16 -27.43
N ALA A 189 -14.60 -14.15 -27.37
CA ALA A 189 -14.66 -12.95 -28.20
C ALA A 189 -13.65 -13.01 -29.37
N PRO A 190 -14.08 -13.15 -30.64
CA PRO A 190 -13.20 -13.33 -31.79
C PRO A 190 -12.10 -12.26 -31.95
N LYS A 191 -12.43 -10.97 -31.86
CA LYS A 191 -11.48 -9.84 -31.88
C LYS A 191 -10.48 -9.97 -30.76
N THR A 192 -10.93 -10.28 -29.54
CA THR A 192 -10.04 -10.45 -28.38
C THR A 192 -9.06 -11.60 -28.58
N ARG A 193 -9.54 -12.75 -29.07
CA ARG A 193 -8.67 -13.90 -29.39
C ARG A 193 -7.63 -13.59 -30.47
N SER A 194 -7.97 -12.72 -31.42
CA SER A 194 -7.06 -12.38 -32.52
C SER A 194 -5.89 -11.50 -32.10
N ILE A 195 -6.03 -10.73 -31.00
CA ILE A 195 -5.01 -9.78 -30.53
C ILE A 195 -4.24 -10.28 -29.30
N LEU A 196 -4.81 -11.20 -28.52
CA LEU A 196 -4.14 -11.72 -27.33
C LEU A 196 -3.19 -12.88 -27.67
N PRO A 197 -2.07 -13.03 -26.94
CA PRO A 197 -1.18 -14.17 -27.11
C PRO A 197 -1.92 -15.50 -26.88
N LYS A 198 -1.71 -16.49 -27.76
CA LYS A 198 -2.32 -17.83 -27.61
C LYS A 198 -2.02 -18.47 -26.26
N GLY A 199 -0.80 -18.27 -25.73
CA GLY A 199 -0.39 -18.77 -24.42
C GLY A 199 -1.18 -18.16 -23.26
N ALA A 200 -1.58 -16.89 -23.37
CA ALA A 200 -2.42 -16.22 -22.38
C ALA A 200 -3.86 -16.77 -22.36
N LEU A 201 -4.33 -17.31 -23.47
CA LEU A 201 -5.67 -17.90 -23.61
C LEU A 201 -5.68 -19.43 -23.47
N LYS A 202 -4.60 -20.02 -22.96
CA LYS A 202 -4.50 -21.47 -22.77
C LYS A 202 -5.46 -21.96 -21.69
N ASP A 203 -5.48 -21.27 -20.56
CA ASP A 203 -6.27 -21.59 -19.38
C ASP A 203 -6.43 -20.33 -18.50
N GLU A 204 -7.33 -20.40 -17.51
CA GLU A 204 -7.62 -19.29 -16.60
C GLU A 204 -6.39 -18.84 -15.78
N PRO A 205 -5.55 -19.73 -15.22
CA PRO A 205 -4.29 -19.34 -14.58
C PRO A 205 -3.33 -18.58 -15.49
N ALA A 206 -3.12 -19.04 -16.73
CA ALA A 206 -2.26 -18.36 -17.69
C ALA A 206 -2.80 -16.96 -18.03
N PHE A 207 -4.12 -16.82 -18.14
CA PHE A 207 -4.77 -15.54 -18.37
C PHE A 207 -4.64 -14.60 -17.16
N ALA A 208 -4.77 -15.11 -15.95
CA ALA A 208 -4.61 -14.35 -14.72
C ALA A 208 -3.19 -13.79 -14.57
N ILE A 209 -2.17 -14.58 -14.92
CA ILE A 209 -0.77 -14.15 -15.00
C ILE A 209 -0.62 -13.03 -16.03
N PHE A 210 -1.09 -13.28 -17.26
CA PHE A 210 -0.99 -12.33 -18.38
C PHE A 210 -1.64 -10.98 -18.06
N ARG A 211 -2.90 -10.97 -17.60
CA ARG A 211 -3.64 -9.72 -17.37
C ARG A 211 -2.99 -8.88 -16.26
N ARG A 212 -2.42 -9.51 -15.24
CA ARG A 212 -1.76 -8.84 -14.13
C ARG A 212 -0.41 -8.25 -14.56
N GLN A 213 0.38 -8.99 -15.34
CA GLN A 213 1.63 -8.46 -15.92
C GLN A 213 1.34 -7.31 -16.88
N LEU A 214 0.33 -7.45 -17.74
CA LEU A 214 -0.10 -6.41 -18.67
C LEU A 214 -0.53 -5.14 -17.92
N TRP A 215 -1.33 -5.27 -16.87
CA TRP A 215 -1.76 -4.13 -16.05
C TRP A 215 -0.59 -3.36 -15.45
N MET A 216 0.43 -4.05 -14.91
CA MET A 216 1.65 -3.40 -14.42
C MET A 216 2.41 -2.65 -15.53
N GLN A 217 2.48 -3.22 -16.74
CA GLN A 217 3.11 -2.56 -17.89
C GLN A 217 2.33 -1.34 -18.36
N LEU A 218 0.99 -1.39 -18.31
CA LEU A 218 0.13 -0.27 -18.66
C LEU A 218 0.25 0.87 -17.65
N LEU A 219 0.26 0.57 -16.34
CA LEU A 219 0.57 1.55 -15.30
C LEU A 219 1.95 2.18 -15.51
N SER A 220 2.98 1.37 -15.81
CA SER A 220 4.31 1.89 -16.12
C SER A 220 4.30 2.85 -17.32
N THR A 221 3.64 2.45 -18.41
CA THR A 221 3.69 3.16 -19.69
C THR A 221 2.83 4.42 -19.69
N TYR A 222 1.62 4.33 -19.15
CA TYR A 222 0.61 5.38 -19.27
C TYR A 222 0.43 6.20 -18.00
N VAL A 223 1.02 5.82 -16.87
CA VAL A 223 0.96 6.57 -15.62
C VAL A 223 2.35 7.01 -15.17
N ALA A 224 3.28 6.08 -14.96
CA ALA A 224 4.61 6.42 -14.47
C ALA A 224 5.47 7.17 -15.50
N ALA A 225 5.40 6.77 -16.78
CA ALA A 225 6.15 7.47 -17.83
C ALA A 225 5.77 8.95 -17.97
N PRO A 226 4.49 9.34 -18.17
CA PRO A 226 4.14 10.75 -18.28
C PRO A 226 4.43 11.53 -17.00
N ALA A 227 4.28 10.91 -15.83
CA ALA A 227 4.66 11.53 -14.56
C ALA A 227 6.14 11.93 -14.53
N ARG A 228 7.02 10.99 -14.87
CA ARG A 228 8.48 11.21 -14.86
C ARG A 228 8.98 12.05 -16.03
N GLU A 229 8.25 12.06 -17.14
CA GLU A 229 8.51 12.96 -18.26
C GLU A 229 8.37 14.43 -17.83
N VAL A 230 7.30 14.75 -17.09
CA VAL A 230 7.04 16.13 -16.64
C VAL A 230 7.88 16.48 -15.40
N PHE A 231 7.94 15.56 -14.42
CA PHE A 231 8.64 15.71 -13.15
C PHE A 231 9.60 14.54 -12.90
N PRO A 232 10.86 14.60 -13.36
CA PRO A 232 11.78 13.45 -13.30
C PRO A 232 12.06 12.88 -11.90
N ALA A 233 11.92 13.70 -10.86
CA ALA A 233 12.13 13.32 -9.46
C ALA A 233 10.85 12.88 -8.73
N VAL A 234 9.69 12.88 -9.40
CA VAL A 234 8.41 12.53 -8.78
C VAL A 234 8.43 11.08 -8.30
N THR A 235 7.87 10.86 -7.10
CA THR A 235 7.63 9.51 -6.61
C THR A 235 6.34 8.95 -7.17
N VAL A 236 6.43 7.91 -8.00
CA VAL A 236 5.26 7.22 -8.56
C VAL A 236 5.15 5.80 -8.03
N THR A 237 3.95 5.44 -7.60
CA THR A 237 3.53 4.07 -7.26
C THR A 237 2.03 3.90 -7.52
N ASN A 238 1.55 2.65 -7.46
CA ASN A 238 0.12 2.31 -7.52
C ASN A 238 -0.18 1.20 -6.52
N TRP A 239 -1.43 1.09 -6.08
CA TRP A 239 -1.92 -0.04 -5.28
C TRP A 239 -1.40 -1.39 -5.81
N VAL A 240 -0.77 -2.16 -4.90
CA VAL A 240 -0.19 -3.48 -5.16
C VAL A 240 0.89 -3.45 -6.26
N ALA A 241 1.50 -2.31 -6.56
CA ALA A 241 2.72 -2.28 -7.38
C ALA A 241 3.86 -2.88 -6.56
N THR A 242 4.19 -4.16 -6.80
CA THR A 242 5.26 -4.86 -6.08
C THR A 242 6.22 -5.54 -7.04
N LEU A 243 7.46 -5.73 -6.61
CA LEU A 243 8.39 -6.60 -7.30
C LEU A 243 8.09 -8.05 -6.94
N SER A 244 8.08 -8.92 -7.94
CA SER A 244 7.79 -10.35 -7.78
C SER A 244 8.76 -11.19 -8.58
N THR A 245 9.39 -12.16 -7.93
CA THR A 245 10.39 -13.06 -8.51
C THR A 245 9.95 -14.52 -8.29
N PRO A 246 10.52 -15.51 -9.01
CA PRO A 246 10.11 -16.91 -8.84
C PRO A 246 10.36 -17.43 -7.43
N GLU A 247 11.43 -16.97 -6.78
CA GLU A 247 11.82 -17.41 -5.43
C GLU A 247 11.01 -16.70 -4.35
N HIS A 248 10.68 -15.42 -4.57
CA HIS A 248 10.09 -14.53 -3.58
C HIS A 248 8.90 -13.78 -4.22
N ALA A 249 7.78 -14.46 -4.34
CA ALA A 249 6.57 -13.90 -4.94
C ALA A 249 5.62 -13.37 -3.84
N PRO A 250 5.34 -12.06 -3.79
CA PRO A 250 4.29 -11.52 -2.92
C PRO A 250 2.95 -12.19 -3.24
N LYS A 251 2.10 -12.39 -2.23
CA LYS A 251 0.83 -13.14 -2.38
C LYS A 251 -0.40 -12.26 -2.21
N GLY A 252 -1.41 -12.49 -3.04
CA GLY A 252 -2.74 -11.89 -2.92
C GLY A 252 -3.55 -12.46 -1.76
N TRP A 253 -4.77 -11.95 -1.56
CA TRP A 253 -5.67 -12.34 -0.45
C TRP A 253 -6.18 -13.78 -0.49
N ASP A 254 -6.01 -14.46 -1.61
CA ASP A 254 -6.35 -15.87 -1.84
C ASP A 254 -5.13 -16.79 -1.72
N ASP A 255 -4.00 -16.26 -1.22
CA ASP A 255 -2.68 -16.92 -1.17
C ASP A 255 -2.06 -17.24 -2.54
N THR A 256 -2.65 -16.75 -3.64
CA THR A 256 -2.08 -16.89 -4.97
C THR A 256 -0.84 -15.99 -5.10
N PRO A 257 0.32 -16.53 -5.52
CA PRO A 257 1.50 -15.73 -5.82
C PRO A 257 1.25 -14.73 -6.95
N HIS A 258 1.68 -13.48 -6.77
CA HIS A 258 1.70 -12.50 -7.84
C HIS A 258 2.64 -12.99 -8.95
N PRO A 259 2.26 -12.82 -10.23
CA PRO A 259 3.14 -13.19 -11.33
C PRO A 259 4.42 -12.35 -11.33
N LEU A 260 5.43 -12.82 -12.05
CA LEU A 260 6.70 -12.13 -12.18
C LEU A 260 6.49 -10.68 -12.62
N ALA A 261 7.07 -9.77 -11.86
CA ALA A 261 6.98 -8.34 -12.07
C ALA A 261 8.33 -7.71 -11.72
N GLY A 262 9.08 -7.33 -12.76
CA GLY A 262 10.35 -6.63 -12.61
C GLY A 262 10.17 -5.14 -12.30
N PRO A 263 11.28 -4.41 -12.11
CA PRO A 263 11.23 -2.96 -11.97
C PRO A 263 10.62 -2.33 -13.23
N THR A 264 9.75 -1.34 -13.01
CA THR A 264 9.07 -0.60 -14.08
C THR A 264 9.54 0.87 -14.07
N LEU A 265 8.82 1.76 -14.74
CA LEU A 265 9.06 3.21 -14.58
C LEU A 265 8.55 3.75 -13.24
N MET A 266 7.83 2.96 -12.44
CA MET A 266 7.54 3.29 -11.04
C MET A 266 8.84 3.50 -10.27
N THR A 267 8.83 4.45 -9.35
CA THR A 267 10.00 4.77 -8.51
C THR A 267 9.90 4.14 -7.12
N HIS A 268 8.69 3.75 -6.72
CA HIS A 268 8.39 3.12 -5.45
C HIS A 268 7.45 1.95 -5.68
N SER A 269 7.58 0.90 -4.87
CA SER A 269 6.54 -0.12 -4.70
C SER A 269 5.47 0.37 -3.72
N ALA A 270 4.30 -0.27 -3.72
CA ALA A 270 3.25 -0.11 -2.71
C ALA A 270 2.65 -1.48 -2.33
N PRO A 271 3.42 -2.33 -1.62
CA PRO A 271 2.88 -3.55 -1.03
C PRO A 271 1.78 -3.23 -0.02
N LEU A 272 0.88 -4.20 0.24
CA LEU A 272 -0.20 -4.02 1.20
C LEU A 272 0.15 -4.65 2.54
N ALA A 273 -0.15 -3.91 3.61
CA ALA A 273 -0.11 -4.36 4.99
C ALA A 273 -1.49 -4.12 5.62
N TYR A 274 -2.46 -4.92 5.18
CA TYR A 274 -3.86 -4.83 5.60
C TYR A 274 -4.30 -6.02 6.44
N GLY A 275 -5.07 -5.74 7.50
CA GLY A 275 -5.93 -6.73 8.14
C GLY A 275 -7.24 -6.91 7.36
N VAL A 276 -7.20 -7.55 6.17
CA VAL A 276 -8.38 -7.64 5.29
C VAL A 276 -9.27 -8.86 5.61
N ASP A 277 -10.59 -8.64 5.59
CA ASP A 277 -11.57 -9.68 5.88
C ASP A 277 -11.66 -10.77 4.80
N SER A 278 -11.39 -10.48 3.53
CA SER A 278 -11.31 -11.49 2.46
C SER A 278 -10.29 -12.58 2.78
N TYR A 279 -9.11 -12.21 3.27
CA TYR A 279 -8.10 -13.19 3.70
C TYR A 279 -8.61 -13.98 4.91
N PHE A 280 -9.11 -13.28 5.93
CA PHE A 280 -9.64 -13.91 7.15
C PHE A 280 -10.71 -14.96 6.85
N LEU A 281 -11.70 -14.62 6.02
CA LEU A 281 -12.82 -15.51 5.67
C LEU A 281 -12.39 -16.71 4.83
N THR A 282 -11.25 -16.63 4.15
CA THR A 282 -10.67 -17.70 3.35
C THR A 282 -9.93 -18.72 4.23
N VAL A 283 -9.18 -18.25 5.24
CA VAL A 283 -8.23 -19.10 5.98
C VAL A 283 -8.66 -19.45 7.41
N TRP A 284 -9.60 -18.69 8.00
CA TRP A 284 -10.08 -18.95 9.36
C TRP A 284 -11.05 -20.13 9.40
N ASP A 285 -10.86 -21.02 10.37
CA ASP A 285 -11.81 -22.11 10.61
C ASP A 285 -13.11 -21.55 11.20
N LYS A 286 -14.19 -21.60 10.41
CA LYS A 286 -15.52 -21.12 10.80
C LYS A 286 -16.09 -21.80 12.05
N LYS A 287 -15.58 -22.97 12.42
CA LYS A 287 -15.99 -23.69 13.65
C LYS A 287 -15.28 -23.16 14.89
N GLN A 288 -14.20 -22.42 14.72
CA GLN A 288 -13.38 -21.93 15.82
C GLN A 288 -13.83 -20.51 16.22
N PRO A 289 -14.14 -20.26 17.51
CA PRO A 289 -14.41 -18.92 17.99
C PRO A 289 -13.18 -18.03 17.78
N TRP A 290 -13.43 -16.73 17.63
CA TRP A 290 -12.36 -15.76 17.53
C TRP A 290 -11.65 -15.63 18.88
N ASP A 291 -10.34 -15.70 18.82
CA ASP A 291 -9.43 -15.45 19.93
C ASP A 291 -8.49 -14.33 19.50
N ALA A 292 -8.38 -13.29 20.32
CA ALA A 292 -7.63 -12.08 19.97
C ALA A 292 -6.17 -12.40 19.63
N ARG A 293 -5.52 -13.32 20.37
CA ARG A 293 -4.12 -13.68 20.13
C ARG A 293 -3.95 -14.41 18.80
N ARG A 294 -4.85 -15.34 18.46
CA ARG A 294 -4.83 -16.04 17.17
C ARG A 294 -5.15 -15.12 15.99
N VAL A 295 -6.10 -14.19 16.16
CA VAL A 295 -6.39 -13.15 15.17
C VAL A 295 -5.15 -12.27 14.93
N ASP A 296 -4.49 -11.85 16.01
CA ASP A 296 -3.27 -11.04 15.94
C ASP A 296 -2.11 -11.76 15.24
N ARG A 297 -1.93 -13.07 15.47
CA ARG A 297 -0.93 -13.87 14.74
C ARG A 297 -1.23 -13.95 13.25
N LEU A 298 -2.49 -14.20 12.91
CA LEU A 298 -2.94 -14.27 11.52
C LEU A 298 -2.69 -12.95 10.79
N PHE A 299 -3.09 -11.83 11.40
CA PHE A 299 -2.89 -10.52 10.79
C PHE A 299 -1.42 -10.10 10.82
N THR A 300 -0.62 -10.47 11.83
CA THR A 300 0.84 -10.26 11.79
C THR A 300 1.47 -10.92 10.55
N HIS A 301 1.10 -12.17 10.26
CA HIS A 301 1.53 -12.85 9.04
C HIS A 301 1.13 -12.05 7.79
N LEU A 302 -0.15 -11.68 7.71
CA LEU A 302 -0.71 -11.00 6.53
C LEU A 302 -0.07 -9.63 6.28
N LEU A 303 0.07 -8.80 7.32
CA LEU A 303 0.58 -7.44 7.20
C LEU A 303 2.09 -7.42 6.88
N LEU A 304 2.85 -8.43 7.31
CA LEU A 304 4.29 -8.48 7.04
C LEU A 304 4.63 -9.10 5.69
N ARG A 305 3.91 -10.14 5.24
CA ARG A 305 4.36 -10.99 4.12
C ARG A 305 4.61 -10.21 2.83
N GLN A 306 3.71 -9.34 2.40
CA GLN A 306 3.83 -8.70 1.08
C GLN A 306 4.97 -7.68 1.08
N VAL A 307 5.10 -6.90 2.16
CA VAL A 307 6.19 -5.94 2.34
C VAL A 307 7.54 -6.65 2.41
N SER A 308 7.57 -7.85 3.01
CA SER A 308 8.80 -8.63 3.16
C SER A 308 9.33 -9.18 1.85
N GLU A 309 8.44 -9.81 1.08
CA GLU A 309 8.77 -10.35 -0.24
C GLU A 309 9.18 -9.21 -1.19
N ASP A 310 8.45 -8.09 -1.16
CA ASP A 310 8.81 -6.90 -1.94
C ASP A 310 10.17 -6.31 -1.51
N THR A 311 10.43 -6.15 -0.21
CA THR A 311 11.73 -5.66 0.30
C THR A 311 12.87 -6.60 -0.09
N PHE A 312 12.68 -7.91 -0.02
CA PHE A 312 13.68 -8.88 -0.49
C PHE A 312 14.03 -8.62 -1.95
N ASN A 313 13.01 -8.59 -2.81
CA ASN A 313 13.18 -8.38 -4.24
C ASN A 313 13.80 -7.02 -4.56
N ARG A 314 13.36 -5.93 -3.92
CA ARG A 314 13.96 -4.59 -4.12
C ARG A 314 15.43 -4.58 -3.71
N THR A 315 15.76 -5.10 -2.54
CA THR A 315 17.15 -5.09 -2.05
C THR A 315 18.09 -5.87 -2.99
N ARG A 316 17.60 -6.96 -3.59
CA ARG A 316 18.38 -7.81 -4.50
C ARG A 316 18.45 -7.26 -5.93
N ASP A 317 17.30 -6.91 -6.50
CA ASP A 317 17.15 -6.70 -7.95
C ASP A 317 16.92 -5.24 -8.36
N ALA A 318 16.48 -4.37 -7.43
CA ALA A 318 16.20 -2.97 -7.71
C ALA A 318 16.40 -2.06 -6.47
N PRO A 319 17.62 -1.97 -5.92
CA PRO A 319 17.88 -1.28 -4.64
C PRO A 319 17.67 0.24 -4.70
N TYR A 320 17.45 0.79 -5.89
CA TYR A 320 17.10 2.19 -6.12
C TYR A 320 15.58 2.47 -5.97
N LEU A 321 14.73 1.43 -5.88
CA LEU A 321 13.30 1.59 -5.69
C LEU A 321 12.96 1.77 -4.21
N GLY A 322 12.19 2.79 -3.91
CA GLY A 322 11.60 2.96 -2.59
C GLY A 322 10.36 2.10 -2.37
N SER A 323 9.73 2.22 -1.20
CA SER A 323 8.49 1.53 -0.85
C SER A 323 7.56 2.40 0.00
N LEU A 324 6.31 2.52 -0.44
CA LEU A 324 5.24 3.28 0.21
C LEU A 324 4.04 2.35 0.44
N PRO A 325 4.12 1.42 1.40
CA PRO A 325 3.04 0.48 1.65
C PRO A 325 1.75 1.18 2.03
N TRP A 326 0.64 0.55 1.66
CA TRP A 326 -0.64 0.84 2.29
C TRP A 326 -0.76 0.07 3.60
N VAL A 327 -1.22 0.74 4.66
CA VAL A 327 -1.38 0.16 6.00
C VAL A 327 -2.81 0.32 6.51
N ALA A 328 -3.35 -0.74 7.08
CA ALA A 328 -4.64 -0.72 7.78
C ALA A 328 -4.71 -1.87 8.78
N ARG A 329 -5.28 -1.59 9.95
CA ARG A 329 -5.56 -2.57 11.00
C ARG A 329 -6.75 -3.43 10.64
N ARG A 330 -7.70 -2.89 9.86
CA ARG A 330 -8.83 -3.64 9.32
C ARG A 330 -9.33 -3.07 8.00
N VAL A 331 -9.52 -3.94 7.01
CA VAL A 331 -10.19 -3.64 5.74
C VAL A 331 -11.40 -4.56 5.59
N VAL A 332 -12.53 -3.99 5.17
CA VAL A 332 -13.83 -4.68 5.08
C VAL A 332 -14.30 -4.72 3.63
N ASP A 333 -14.01 -5.81 2.93
CA ASP A 333 -14.51 -6.11 1.58
C ASP A 333 -15.87 -6.83 1.63
N HIS A 334 -16.18 -7.49 2.75
CA HIS A 334 -17.39 -8.28 2.96
C HIS A 334 -18.23 -7.73 4.13
N PRO A 335 -18.86 -6.54 4.00
CA PRO A 335 -19.53 -5.85 5.10
C PRO A 335 -20.70 -6.62 5.73
N GLN A 336 -21.24 -7.61 5.02
CA GLN A 336 -22.34 -8.46 5.51
C GLN A 336 -21.89 -9.58 6.45
N THR A 337 -20.58 -9.85 6.54
CA THR A 337 -20.03 -10.90 7.39
C THR A 337 -19.16 -10.27 8.48
N PRO A 338 -19.54 -10.39 9.75
CA PRO A 338 -18.70 -9.91 10.84
C PRO A 338 -17.32 -10.55 10.79
N THR A 339 -16.27 -9.74 10.95
CA THR A 339 -14.88 -10.16 11.03
C THR A 339 -14.13 -9.38 12.11
N PRO A 340 -13.12 -9.97 12.75
CA PRO A 340 -12.38 -9.29 13.81
C PRO A 340 -11.42 -8.24 13.23
N ALA A 341 -11.01 -7.30 14.07
CA ALA A 341 -9.88 -6.41 13.81
C ALA A 341 -8.64 -6.92 14.55
N MET A 342 -7.46 -6.62 14.02
CA MET A 342 -6.21 -6.77 14.78
C MET A 342 -6.23 -5.85 16.01
N SER A 343 -5.63 -6.28 17.11
CA SER A 343 -5.48 -5.43 18.30
C SER A 343 -4.57 -4.23 18.00
N ARG A 344 -4.79 -3.11 18.70
CA ARG A 344 -3.98 -1.90 18.52
C ARG A 344 -2.52 -2.13 18.91
N SER A 345 -2.26 -2.90 19.96
CA SER A 345 -0.90 -3.23 20.42
C SER A 345 -0.12 -3.99 19.35
N THR A 346 -0.71 -5.03 18.76
CA THR A 346 -0.04 -5.83 17.74
C THR A 346 0.08 -5.06 16.43
N TYR A 347 -0.92 -4.24 16.07
CA TYR A 347 -0.82 -3.34 14.92
C TYR A 347 0.35 -2.35 15.03
N ARG A 348 0.48 -1.68 16.17
CA ARG A 348 1.64 -0.80 16.46
C ARG A 348 2.96 -1.55 16.33
N GLU A 349 3.01 -2.78 16.82
CA GLU A 349 4.22 -3.60 16.70
C GLU A 349 4.57 -3.90 15.24
N VAL A 350 3.60 -4.35 14.45
CA VAL A 350 3.79 -4.57 13.01
C VAL A 350 4.28 -3.30 12.31
N LEU A 351 3.72 -2.13 12.61
CA LEU A 351 4.15 -0.86 12.02
C LEU A 351 5.65 -0.57 12.27
N ARG A 352 6.18 -0.87 13.47
CA ARG A 352 7.63 -0.76 13.75
C ARG A 352 8.44 -1.71 12.86
N HIS A 353 7.96 -2.95 12.71
CA HIS A 353 8.62 -3.93 11.85
C HIS A 353 8.63 -3.52 10.38
N LEU A 354 7.58 -2.85 9.89
CA LEU A 354 7.55 -2.32 8.53
C LEU A 354 8.64 -1.26 8.30
N TRP A 355 8.79 -0.29 9.21
CA TRP A 355 9.88 0.70 9.12
C TRP A 355 11.27 0.06 9.08
N LEU A 356 11.49 -0.97 9.90
CA LEU A 356 12.74 -1.73 9.94
C LEU A 356 12.92 -2.73 8.78
N ARG A 357 11.95 -2.80 7.87
CA ARG A 357 12.03 -3.53 6.59
C ARG A 357 12.22 -2.58 5.40
N GLY A 358 12.71 -1.36 5.64
CA GLY A 358 13.19 -0.47 4.58
C GLY A 358 12.09 0.13 3.73
N ILE A 359 11.00 0.59 4.36
CA ILE A 359 9.98 1.43 3.72
C ILE A 359 10.34 2.92 3.89
N ASP A 360 9.81 3.77 3.02
CA ASP A 360 10.10 5.21 2.98
C ASP A 360 9.01 6.10 3.55
N GLY A 361 7.79 5.56 3.63
CA GLY A 361 6.58 6.24 4.06
C GLY A 361 5.44 5.24 4.19
N MET A 362 4.24 5.72 4.53
CA MET A 362 3.04 4.89 4.59
C MET A 362 1.83 5.66 4.07
N GLN A 363 0.93 4.93 3.42
CA GLN A 363 -0.40 5.39 3.03
C GLN A 363 -1.41 4.72 3.97
N ILE A 364 -2.18 5.49 4.72
CA ILE A 364 -3.09 4.96 5.74
C ILE A 364 -4.45 4.72 5.10
N PHE A 365 -4.84 3.46 4.92
CA PHE A 365 -6.15 3.10 4.38
C PHE A 365 -7.19 3.06 5.50
N ASN A 366 -7.56 4.24 5.99
CA ASN A 366 -8.58 4.42 7.02
C ASN A 366 -10.01 4.50 6.45
N ALA A 367 -10.30 3.72 5.40
CA ALA A 367 -11.63 3.65 4.82
C ALA A 367 -12.58 2.95 5.80
N ALA A 368 -13.57 3.70 6.29
CA ALA A 368 -14.52 3.18 7.27
C ALA A 368 -15.97 3.55 6.92
N PRO A 369 -16.97 2.76 7.34
CA PRO A 369 -18.38 2.98 6.98
C PRO A 369 -18.90 4.37 7.37
N GLN A 370 -18.42 4.94 8.48
CA GLN A 370 -18.81 6.28 8.95
C GLN A 370 -17.83 7.38 8.52
N GLY A 371 -16.99 7.09 7.54
CA GLY A 371 -15.98 8.01 7.04
C GLY A 371 -14.88 8.31 8.05
N ALA A 372 -14.26 9.48 7.95
CA ALA A 372 -13.10 9.87 8.77
C ALA A 372 -13.42 10.03 10.28
N ASN A 373 -14.70 10.04 10.65
CA ASN A 373 -15.15 10.14 12.05
C ASN A 373 -15.31 8.77 12.72
N ASP A 374 -15.19 7.68 11.96
CA ASP A 374 -15.23 6.34 12.50
C ASP A 374 -14.11 6.12 13.54
N PRO A 375 -14.39 5.56 14.72
CA PRO A 375 -13.36 5.25 15.71
C PRO A 375 -12.21 4.43 15.14
N LEU A 376 -12.47 3.45 14.28
CA LEU A 376 -11.43 2.62 13.67
C LEU A 376 -10.48 3.47 12.83
N ALA A 377 -11.02 4.35 11.98
CA ALA A 377 -10.24 5.23 11.11
C ALA A 377 -9.36 6.20 11.91
N ARG A 378 -9.87 6.71 13.03
CA ARG A 378 -9.15 7.59 13.95
C ARG A 378 -8.05 6.87 14.72
N GLU A 379 -8.33 5.66 15.20
CA GLU A 379 -7.36 4.83 15.91
C GLU A 379 -6.20 4.42 15.01
N GLU A 380 -6.47 4.08 13.75
CA GLU A 380 -5.43 3.76 12.76
C GLU A 380 -4.49 4.93 12.50
N LEU A 381 -5.04 6.15 12.36
CA LEU A 381 -4.25 7.37 12.21
C LEU A 381 -3.41 7.66 13.47
N GLN A 382 -4.01 7.55 14.66
CA GLN A 382 -3.28 7.72 15.93
C GLN A 382 -2.11 6.73 16.05
N ASP A 383 -2.37 5.45 15.80
CA ASP A 383 -1.37 4.40 15.96
C ASP A 383 -0.25 4.54 14.92
N THR A 384 -0.59 4.89 13.68
CA THR A 384 0.41 5.09 12.62
C THR A 384 1.26 6.33 12.88
N GLN A 385 0.67 7.45 13.29
CA GLN A 385 1.40 8.68 13.59
C GLN A 385 2.33 8.52 14.80
N ALA A 386 1.86 7.86 15.86
CA ALA A 386 2.66 7.61 17.06
C ALA A 386 3.89 6.75 16.74
N ILE A 387 3.71 5.68 15.95
CA ILE A 387 4.83 4.81 15.55
C ILE A 387 5.75 5.53 14.58
N TYR A 388 5.22 6.38 13.70
CA TYR A 388 6.08 7.18 12.83
C TYR A 388 7.00 8.11 13.65
N ASP A 389 6.45 8.85 14.63
CA ASP A 389 7.25 9.68 15.54
C ASP A 389 8.29 8.85 16.33
N GLU A 390 7.90 7.67 16.81
CA GLU A 390 8.81 6.76 17.51
C GLU A 390 9.98 6.35 16.61
N MET A 391 9.71 5.94 15.37
CA MET A 391 10.75 5.49 14.44
C MET A 391 11.65 6.63 13.96
N LEU A 392 11.15 7.87 13.93
CA LEU A 392 11.96 9.06 13.64
C LEU A 392 13.05 9.32 14.70
N ALA A 393 12.95 8.76 15.91
CA ALA A 393 14.06 8.77 16.88
C ALA A 393 15.31 8.05 16.33
N TYR A 394 15.12 7.13 15.39
CA TYR A 394 16.16 6.31 14.77
C TYR A 394 16.41 6.69 13.31
N ARG A 395 16.15 7.95 12.92
CA ARG A 395 16.19 8.42 11.52
C ARG A 395 17.48 8.06 10.79
N SER A 396 18.65 8.10 11.45
CA SER A 396 19.92 7.72 10.81
C SER A 396 19.92 6.28 10.30
N PHE A 397 19.28 5.35 11.01
CA PHE A 397 19.08 3.97 10.55
C PHE A 397 18.07 3.92 9.41
N LEU A 398 16.96 4.65 9.51
CA LEU A 398 15.95 4.67 8.44
C LEU A 398 16.51 5.21 7.11
N ASP A 399 17.44 6.15 7.17
CA ASP A 399 18.04 6.79 5.98
C ASP A 399 19.21 5.99 5.38
N GLN A 400 19.97 5.25 6.20
CA GLN A 400 21.27 4.68 5.80
C GLN A 400 21.41 3.17 6.09
N GLY A 401 20.44 2.60 6.80
CA GLY A 401 20.50 1.22 7.27
C GLY A 401 20.20 0.22 6.17
N THR A 402 20.95 -0.88 6.17
CA THR A 402 20.64 -2.06 5.36
C THR A 402 19.70 -2.98 6.13
N VAL A 403 18.62 -3.45 5.49
CA VAL A 403 17.67 -4.38 6.10
C VAL A 403 18.36 -5.69 6.47
N MET A 404 18.18 -6.14 7.71
CA MET A 404 18.82 -7.35 8.24
C MET A 404 17.96 -8.60 8.14
N ASN A 405 16.63 -8.46 8.20
CA ASN A 405 15.71 -9.59 8.16
C ASN A 405 14.38 -9.20 7.52
N VAL A 406 13.93 -10.05 6.61
CA VAL A 406 12.62 -9.99 5.96
C VAL A 406 11.76 -11.22 6.30
N GLY A 407 12.27 -12.19 7.08
CA GLY A 407 11.48 -13.34 7.51
C GLY A 407 10.21 -12.91 8.24
N TYR A 408 9.10 -13.61 7.98
CA TYR A 408 7.80 -13.35 8.61
C TYR A 408 7.19 -14.68 9.07
N PRO A 409 6.36 -14.67 10.12
CA PRO A 409 5.79 -15.90 10.69
C PRO A 409 4.70 -16.47 9.78
N GLY A 410 4.43 -17.77 9.87
CA GLY A 410 3.21 -18.38 9.34
C GLY A 410 1.95 -17.90 10.08
N PRO A 411 0.75 -18.12 9.51
CA PRO A 411 -0.50 -17.55 10.03
C PRO A 411 -0.92 -18.07 11.41
N ARG A 412 -0.32 -19.17 11.90
CA ARG A 412 -0.62 -19.79 13.20
C ARG A 412 0.61 -19.88 14.11
N ASP A 413 1.75 -19.41 13.62
CA ASP A 413 3.03 -19.61 14.26
C ASP A 413 3.09 -18.85 15.58
N GLU A 414 3.71 -19.47 16.57
CA GLU A 414 4.04 -18.85 17.85
C GLU A 414 5.55 -18.68 17.91
N THR A 415 6.06 -17.71 17.17
CA THR A 415 7.50 -17.53 16.96
C THR A 415 7.94 -16.12 17.33
N ILE A 416 9.26 -15.94 17.36
CA ILE A 416 9.86 -14.61 17.48
C ILE A 416 9.84 -13.97 16.10
N VAL A 417 9.27 -12.78 16.01
CA VAL A 417 9.39 -11.92 14.85
C VAL A 417 10.45 -10.87 15.17
N TRP A 418 11.40 -10.67 14.26
CA TRP A 418 12.39 -9.62 14.39
C TRP A 418 12.61 -8.89 13.06
N SER A 419 12.95 -7.61 13.14
CA SER A 419 13.42 -6.79 12.01
C SER A 419 14.60 -5.97 12.49
N GLY A 420 15.47 -5.54 11.58
CA GLY A 420 16.55 -4.65 11.95
C GLY A 420 17.18 -3.92 10.78
N LEU A 421 17.88 -2.85 11.11
CA LEU A 421 18.63 -2.03 10.18
C LEU A 421 20.09 -1.96 10.65
N LEU A 422 21.00 -2.29 9.74
CA LEU A 422 22.44 -2.35 9.97
C LEU A 422 23.13 -1.14 9.36
N THR A 423 24.01 -0.50 10.12
CA THR A 423 25.00 0.47 9.62
C THR A 423 26.41 -0.09 9.89
N PRO A 424 27.49 0.50 9.34
CA PRO A 424 28.84 -0.04 9.49
C PRO A 424 29.30 -0.29 10.95
N GLY A 425 28.77 0.48 11.91
CA GLY A 425 29.17 0.38 13.33
C GLY A 425 28.04 0.10 14.31
N GLN A 426 26.78 0.07 13.87
CA GLN A 426 25.63 -0.12 14.75
C GLN A 426 24.54 -0.96 14.10
N ALA A 427 23.68 -1.57 14.91
CA ALA A 427 22.47 -2.21 14.44
C ALA A 427 21.28 -1.81 15.34
N LEU A 428 20.16 -1.48 14.72
CA LEU A 428 18.88 -1.30 15.39
C LEU A 428 18.03 -2.53 15.14
N ILE A 429 17.60 -3.21 16.21
CA ILE A 429 16.84 -4.45 16.12
C ILE A 429 15.56 -4.33 16.95
N ARG A 430 14.41 -4.60 16.35
CA ARG A 430 13.14 -4.79 17.05
C ARG A 430 12.79 -6.28 17.02
N LEU A 431 12.33 -6.79 18.14
CA LEU A 431 11.97 -8.19 18.32
C LEU A 431 10.75 -8.31 19.22
N PHE A 432 9.79 -9.16 18.86
CA PHE A 432 8.66 -9.52 19.71
C PHE A 432 8.34 -11.00 19.59
N PHE A 433 7.84 -11.58 20.68
CA PHE A 433 7.41 -12.97 20.71
C PHE A 433 5.88 -13.06 20.65
N GLN A 434 5.34 -13.83 19.71
CA GLN A 434 3.88 -14.01 19.54
C GLN A 434 3.23 -14.91 20.60
N GLY A 435 4.04 -15.51 21.47
CA GLY A 435 3.63 -16.34 22.60
C GLY A 435 3.70 -15.62 23.94
N GLU A 436 3.79 -16.40 25.01
CA GLU A 436 3.89 -15.89 26.38
C GLU A 436 5.32 -15.95 26.92
N GLY A 437 5.64 -15.03 27.82
CA GLY A 437 6.94 -14.96 28.47
C GLY A 437 8.07 -14.47 27.56
N GLU A 438 9.30 -14.71 27.98
CA GLU A 438 10.49 -14.24 27.29
C GLU A 438 11.16 -15.38 26.52
N ARG A 439 11.70 -15.09 25.33
CA ARG A 439 12.41 -16.06 24.49
C ARG A 439 13.73 -15.50 23.97
N PRO A 440 14.87 -16.20 24.18
CA PRO A 440 16.14 -15.77 23.61
C PRO A 440 16.21 -16.03 22.10
N LEU A 441 16.87 -15.14 21.38
CA LEU A 441 17.18 -15.24 19.96
C LEU A 441 18.68 -14.94 19.75
N PRO A 442 19.50 -15.94 19.37
CA PRO A 442 20.86 -15.68 18.92
C PRO A 442 20.82 -15.02 17.54
N LEU A 443 21.54 -13.90 17.38
CA LEU A 443 21.69 -13.16 16.14
C LEU A 443 23.17 -12.91 15.88
N GLU A 444 23.54 -12.82 14.60
CA GLU A 444 24.89 -12.45 14.17
C GLU A 444 24.84 -11.16 13.34
N PRO A 445 24.77 -9.97 13.97
CA PRO A 445 24.64 -8.69 13.26
C PRO A 445 25.86 -8.36 12.39
N TRP A 446 27.03 -8.87 12.77
CA TRP A 446 28.26 -8.79 11.99
C TRP A 446 28.92 -10.16 11.96
N PRO A 447 29.59 -10.54 10.84
CA PRO A 447 30.27 -11.83 10.74
C PRO A 447 31.21 -12.10 11.91
N GLY A 448 31.06 -13.26 12.55
CA GLY A 448 31.81 -13.69 13.72
C GLY A 448 31.35 -13.12 15.07
N HIS A 449 30.27 -12.33 15.10
CA HIS A 449 29.80 -11.66 16.32
C HIS A 449 28.36 -12.05 16.67
N THR A 450 28.21 -13.14 17.41
CA THR A 450 26.91 -13.57 17.92
C THR A 450 26.53 -12.80 19.20
N VAL A 451 25.29 -12.32 19.24
CA VAL A 451 24.64 -11.76 20.43
C VAL A 451 23.31 -12.47 20.67
N THR A 452 22.97 -12.70 21.94
CA THR A 452 21.65 -13.25 22.29
C THR A 452 20.77 -12.10 22.80
N LEU A 453 19.68 -11.85 22.10
CA LEU A 453 18.66 -10.87 22.50
C LEU A 453 17.42 -11.57 23.03
N THR A 454 16.68 -10.92 23.92
CA THR A 454 15.49 -11.51 24.54
C THR A 454 14.23 -10.87 23.99
N ALA A 455 13.39 -11.66 23.32
CA ALA A 455 12.08 -11.27 22.83
C ALA A 455 11.01 -11.40 23.90
N THR A 456 10.16 -10.38 24.01
CA THR A 456 9.03 -10.33 24.94
C THR A 456 7.72 -10.18 24.15
N PRO A 457 6.54 -10.42 24.76
CA PRO A 457 5.26 -10.24 24.08
C PRO A 457 4.91 -8.77 23.81
N THR A 458 5.51 -7.84 24.56
CA THR A 458 5.39 -6.38 24.32
C THR A 458 6.41 -5.86 23.32
N GLY A 459 7.31 -6.74 22.86
CA GLY A 459 8.48 -6.44 22.05
C GLY A 459 9.60 -5.73 22.81
N SER A 460 10.76 -5.63 22.18
CA SER A 460 11.92 -4.89 22.68
C SER A 460 12.73 -4.32 21.51
N THR A 461 13.23 -3.10 21.69
CA THR A 461 14.08 -2.40 20.73
C THR A 461 15.49 -2.36 21.28
N CYS A 462 16.44 -2.97 20.57
CA CYS A 462 17.82 -3.07 20.96
C CYS A 462 18.73 -2.31 20.00
N LEU A 463 19.55 -1.43 20.54
CA LEU A 463 20.64 -0.77 19.84
C LEU A 463 21.95 -1.51 20.15
N LEU A 464 22.62 -1.95 19.09
CA LEU A 464 23.89 -2.65 19.16
C LEU A 464 25.00 -1.75 18.66
N HIS A 465 26.14 -1.75 19.34
CA HIS A 465 27.34 -1.01 18.93
C HIS A 465 28.51 -1.95 18.76
N LYS A 466 29.13 -1.91 17.58
CA LYS A 466 30.41 -2.57 17.34
C LYS A 466 31.53 -1.74 17.95
N THR A 467 32.24 -2.30 18.93
CA THR A 467 33.40 -1.61 19.55
C THR A 467 34.68 -1.85 18.74
N LYS A 468 35.72 -1.05 19.02
CA LYS A 468 37.05 -1.20 18.40
C LYS A 468 37.69 -2.56 18.68
N ASN A 469 37.34 -3.21 19.80
CA ASN A 469 37.84 -4.53 20.18
C ASN A 469 36.95 -5.67 19.64
N GLN A 470 36.06 -5.36 18.70
CA GLN A 470 35.11 -6.30 18.12
C GLN A 470 34.14 -6.94 19.15
N THR A 471 33.94 -6.29 20.31
CA THR A 471 32.85 -6.65 21.23
C THR A 471 31.58 -5.91 20.83
N VAL A 472 30.41 -6.46 21.17
CA VAL A 472 29.12 -5.82 20.91
C VAL A 472 28.53 -5.32 22.23
N LYS A 473 28.29 -4.00 22.33
CA LYS A 473 27.51 -3.42 23.43
C LYS A 473 26.03 -3.48 23.06
N VAL A 474 25.19 -3.93 23.99
CA VAL A 474 23.74 -4.09 23.81
C VAL A 474 22.99 -3.12 24.72
N GLU A 475 22.11 -2.29 24.16
CA GLU A 475 21.21 -1.42 24.90
C GLU A 475 19.77 -1.69 24.46
N CYS A 476 18.95 -2.32 25.32
CA CYS A 476 17.57 -2.66 24.99
C CYS A 476 16.57 -1.84 25.80
N GLN A 477 15.54 -1.35 25.13
CA GLN A 477 14.36 -0.72 25.71
C GLN A 477 13.15 -1.64 25.47
N LYS A 478 12.36 -1.89 26.51
CA LYS A 478 11.14 -2.71 26.42
C LYS A 478 9.98 -1.87 25.90
#